data_AF-A0A9Q3HLD0-F1
#
_entry.id   AF-A0A9Q3HLD0-F1
#
_cell.length_a   1.000
_cell.length_b   1.000
_cell.length_c   1.000
_cell.angle_alpha   90.00
_cell.angle_beta   90.00
_cell.angle_gamma   90.00
#
_symmetry.space_group_name_H-M   'P 1'
#
loop_
_entity.id
_entity.type
_entity.pdbx_description
1 polymer ?
#
loop_
_entity_poly.entity_id
_entity_poly.type
_entity_poly.pdbx_seq_one_letter_code
_entity_poly.pdbx_strand_id
1 'polypeptide(L)'
;MKPGVLRMAGHNEEVEVTTPVIITWNNDKSRMVGDFRALNPYTIPERYPITRIYETFTQLPTAIFLTSMDELEGFPQNVLTPHARRLLRIISNCGI
;
A
#
# COMPACT_ATOMS: atom_id res chain seq x y z
N MET A 1 4.23 4.33 13.00
CA MET A 1 3.84 4.87 11.68
C MET A 1 4.69 6.10 11.42
N LYS A 2 5.36 6.22 10.26
CA LYS A 2 6.18 7.40 9.95
C LYS A 2 5.29 8.67 9.87
N PRO A 3 5.75 9.83 10.36
CA PRO A 3 4.99 11.07 10.26
C PRO A 3 4.78 11.45 8.78
N GLY A 4 3.55 11.84 8.41
CA GLY A 4 3.20 12.31 7.06
C GLY A 4 2.53 11.29 6.12
N VAL A 5 2.39 10.01 6.53
CA VAL A 5 1.71 8.98 5.70
C VAL A 5 0.18 9.12 5.70
N LEU A 6 -0.40 9.56 6.82
CA LEU A 6 -1.83 9.85 6.95
C LEU A 6 -2.03 11.31 7.33
N ARG A 7 -3.18 11.86 6.90
CA ARG A 7 -3.68 13.16 7.35
C ARG A 7 -5.14 13.04 7.76
N MET A 8 -5.60 13.97 8.59
CA MET A 8 -7.02 14.12 8.86
C MET A 8 -7.74 14.62 7.60
N ALA A 9 -8.91 14.06 7.33
CA ALA A 9 -9.80 14.55 6.29
C ALA A 9 -10.47 15.85 6.77
N GLY A 10 -10.54 16.87 5.90
CA GLY A 10 -11.19 18.13 6.25
C GLY A 10 -12.71 17.98 6.35
N HIS A 11 -13.36 18.84 7.13
CA HIS A 11 -14.82 18.81 7.33
C HIS A 11 -15.62 18.90 6.01
N ASN A 12 -15.09 19.63 5.01
CA ASN A 12 -15.73 19.86 3.71
C ASN A 12 -15.10 19.04 2.57
N GLU A 13 -14.29 18.03 2.88
CA GLU A 13 -13.68 17.21 1.85
C GLU A 13 -14.68 16.15 1.37
N GLU A 14 -15.17 16.30 0.14
CA GLU A 14 -15.98 15.27 -0.50
C GLU A 14 -15.15 14.01 -0.71
N VAL A 15 -15.67 12.91 -0.18
CA VAL A 15 -15.03 11.61 -0.22
C VAL A 15 -16.01 10.63 -0.83
N GLU A 16 -15.59 9.99 -1.92
CA GLU A 16 -16.43 9.10 -2.71
C GLU A 16 -16.57 7.72 -2.05
N VAL A 17 -15.53 7.24 -1.37
CA VAL A 17 -15.50 5.90 -0.77
C VAL A 17 -14.83 5.93 0.60
N THR A 18 -15.44 5.25 1.58
CA THR A 18 -14.88 5.04 2.91
C THR A 18 -14.64 3.57 3.15
N THR A 19 -13.42 3.23 3.60
CA THR A 19 -12.99 1.87 3.90
C THR A 19 -12.87 1.65 5.41
N PRO A 20 -13.51 0.62 5.99
CA PRO A 20 -13.31 0.30 7.40
C PRO A 20 -11.90 -0.23 7.64
N VAL A 21 -11.35 0.07 8.81
CA VAL A 21 -10.05 -0.41 9.27
C VAL A 21 -10.22 -1.39 10.41
N ILE A 22 -9.44 -2.48 10.34
CA ILE A 22 -9.38 -3.53 11.35
C ILE A 22 -7.96 -3.55 11.94
N ILE A 23 -7.86 -3.77 13.24
CA ILE A 23 -6.58 -3.96 13.93
C ILE A 23 -6.33 -5.45 14.06
N THR A 24 -5.24 -5.92 13.46
CA THR A 24 -4.79 -7.31 13.55
C THR A 24 -3.51 -7.37 14.36
N TRP A 25 -3.42 -8.35 15.27
CA TRP A 25 -2.24 -8.58 16.10
C TRP A 25 -1.33 -9.62 15.47
N ASN A 26 -0.03 -9.35 15.43
CA ASN A 26 0.98 -10.31 14.97
C ASN A 26 2.26 -10.13 15.79
N ASN A 27 2.70 -11.19 16.48
CA ASN A 27 3.94 -11.22 17.28
C ASN A 27 4.11 -9.97 18.15
N ASP A 28 3.11 -9.69 18.99
CA ASP A 28 3.05 -8.55 19.93
C ASP A 28 3.02 -7.15 19.30
N LYS A 29 2.93 -7.06 17.97
CA LYS A 29 2.75 -5.79 17.23
C LYS A 29 1.37 -5.74 16.61
N SER A 30 0.66 -4.64 16.85
CA SER A 30 -0.60 -4.34 16.16
C SER A 30 -0.32 -3.81 14.76
N ARG A 31 -1.15 -4.24 13.80
CA ARG A 31 -1.12 -3.81 12.40
C ARG A 31 -2.49 -3.28 12.03
N MET A 32 -2.49 -2.12 11.39
CA MET A 32 -3.70 -1.51 10.84
C MET A 32 -3.92 -2.06 9.43
N VAL A 33 -5.08 -2.69 9.20
CA VAL A 33 -5.44 -3.31 7.91
C VAL A 33 -6.73 -2.67 7.40
N GLY A 34 -6.66 -1.98 6.27
CA GLY A 34 -7.83 -1.44 5.58
C GLY A 34 -8.51 -2.51 4.74
N ASP A 35 -9.83 -2.62 4.85
CA ASP A 35 -10.61 -3.57 4.06
C ASP A 35 -10.96 -3.02 2.67
N PHE A 36 -10.00 -3.07 1.75
CA PHE A 36 -10.18 -2.59 0.38
C PHE A 36 -10.93 -3.55 -0.55
N ARG A 37 -11.58 -4.61 -0.04
CA ARG A 37 -12.28 -5.59 -0.89
C ARG A 37 -13.40 -4.96 -1.71
N ALA A 38 -14.08 -3.95 -1.16
CA ALA A 38 -15.09 -3.19 -1.88
C ALA A 38 -14.49 -2.25 -2.93
N LEU A 39 -13.29 -1.71 -2.69
CA LEU A 39 -12.64 -0.73 -3.59
C LEU A 39 -11.90 -1.42 -4.75
N ASN A 40 -11.24 -2.57 -4.50
CA ASN A 40 -10.40 -3.25 -5.48
C ASN A 40 -11.09 -3.53 -6.83
N PRO A 41 -12.37 -3.96 -6.90
CA PRO A 41 -13.06 -4.19 -8.18
C PRO A 41 -13.28 -2.92 -9.01
N TYR A 42 -13.31 -1.74 -8.38
CA TYR A 42 -13.45 -0.46 -9.08
C TYR A 42 -12.12 0.11 -9.58
N THR A 43 -11.00 -0.50 -9.17
CA THR A 43 -9.66 -0.10 -9.61
C THR A 43 -9.22 -0.90 -10.83
N ILE A 44 -8.50 -0.24 -11.75
CA ILE A 44 -7.86 -0.94 -12.86
C ILE A 44 -6.64 -1.67 -12.30
N PRO A 45 -6.52 -3.00 -12.51
CA PRO A 45 -5.37 -3.74 -12.02
C PRO A 45 -4.11 -3.29 -12.78
N GLU A 46 -3.10 -2.86 -12.03
CA GLU A 46 -1.77 -2.56 -12.57
C GLU A 46 -1.12 -3.85 -13.08
N ARG A 47 -0.75 -3.87 -14.37
CA ARG A 47 -0.09 -5.01 -15.02
C ARG A 47 1.34 -4.67 -15.41
N TYR A 48 2.05 -3.95 -14.54
CA TYR A 48 3.48 -3.73 -14.71
C TYR A 48 4.16 -5.09 -14.96
N PRO A 49 4.99 -5.21 -16.01
CA PRO A 49 5.58 -6.49 -16.38
C PRO A 49 6.59 -6.92 -15.31
N ILE A 50 6.12 -7.76 -14.38
CA ILE A 50 7.00 -8.46 -13.46
C ILE A 50 7.63 -9.61 -14.24
N THR A 51 8.93 -9.47 -14.51
CA THR A 51 9.76 -10.52 -15.10
C THR A 51 9.54 -11.83 -14.36
N ARG A 52 9.36 -12.92 -15.09
CA ARG A 52 9.15 -14.21 -14.43
C ARG A 52 10.45 -14.67 -13.80
N ILE A 53 10.33 -15.39 -12.69
CA ILE A 53 11.46 -15.82 -11.87
C ILE A 53 12.54 -16.55 -12.71
N TYR A 54 12.16 -17.37 -13.70
CA TYR A 54 13.11 -18.09 -14.56
C TYR A 54 13.93 -17.16 -15.47
N GLU A 55 13.35 -16.06 -15.95
CA GLU A 55 14.02 -15.11 -16.85
C GLU A 55 15.15 -14.42 -16.08
N THR A 56 14.87 -14.03 -14.84
CA THR A 56 15.88 -13.51 -13.91
C THR A 56 16.99 -14.54 -13.66
N PHE A 57 16.64 -15.80 -13.41
CA PHE A 57 17.63 -16.86 -13.15
C PHE A 57 18.55 -17.17 -14.33
N THR A 58 18.12 -16.95 -15.57
CA THR A 58 19.01 -17.12 -16.74
C THR A 58 20.05 -16.01 -16.89
N GLN A 59 19.81 -14.82 -16.30
CA GLN A 59 20.70 -13.66 -16.40
C GLN A 59 21.68 -13.55 -15.23
N LEU A 60 21.37 -14.16 -14.08
CA LEU A 60 22.23 -14.15 -12.90
C LEU A 60 23.60 -14.86 -13.05
N PRO A 61 23.75 -15.97 -13.81
CA PRO A 61 25.01 -16.70 -13.90
C PRO A 61 26.17 -15.91 -14.54
N THR A 62 25.87 -14.84 -15.28
CA THR A 62 26.91 -13.96 -15.86
C THR A 62 27.48 -12.97 -14.84
N ALA A 63 26.88 -12.84 -13.65
CA ALA A 63 27.34 -11.93 -12.61
C ALA A 63 28.44 -12.57 -11.74
N ILE A 64 29.49 -11.79 -11.44
CA ILE A 64 30.60 -12.21 -10.58
C ILE A 64 30.28 -11.94 -9.09
N PHE A 65 29.50 -10.90 -8.81
CA PHE A 65 29.10 -10.49 -7.47
C PHE A 65 27.59 -10.28 -7.42
N LEU A 66 26.97 -10.75 -6.34
CA LEU A 66 25.55 -10.55 -6.06
C LEU A 66 25.41 -9.63 -4.85
N THR A 67 24.61 -8.58 -4.97
CA THR A 67 24.26 -7.70 -3.86
C THR A 67 22.74 -7.58 -3.82
N SER A 68 22.17 -7.75 -2.64
CA SER A 68 20.75 -7.60 -2.40
C SER A 68 20.52 -6.38 -1.51
N MET A 69 19.58 -5.53 -1.89
CA MET A 69 19.11 -4.40 -1.10
C MET A 69 17.63 -4.63 -0.79
N ASP A 70 17.24 -4.37 0.46
CA ASP A 70 15.84 -4.41 0.87
C ASP A 70 15.31 -2.99 1.02
N GLU A 71 14.14 -2.73 0.45
CA GLU A 71 13.47 -1.44 0.53
C GLU A 71 12.50 -1.48 1.73
N LEU A 72 13.01 -1.04 2.90
CA LEU A 72 12.25 -1.06 4.15
C LEU A 72 10.98 -0.21 4.02
N GLU A 73 9.82 -0.88 3.95
CA GLU A 73 8.51 -0.27 3.77
C GLU A 73 8.40 0.56 2.47
N GLY A 74 8.47 -0.09 1.29
CA GLY A 74 8.36 0.59 0.00
C GLY A 74 7.00 1.24 -0.28
N PHE A 75 5.88 0.60 0.09
CA PHE A 75 4.54 1.14 -0.24
C PHE A 75 4.25 2.53 0.37
N PRO A 76 4.55 2.80 1.65
CA PRO A 76 4.34 4.13 2.23
C PRO A 76 5.24 5.24 1.64
N GLN A 77 6.31 4.89 0.92
CA GLN A 77 7.19 5.87 0.28
C GLN A 77 6.59 6.41 -1.02
N ASN A 78 5.67 5.68 -1.65
CA ASN A 78 5.02 6.09 -2.88
C ASN A 78 3.96 7.17 -2.62
N VAL A 79 4.07 8.28 -3.36
CA VAL A 79 3.12 9.39 -3.24
C VAL A 79 1.85 9.06 -4.02
N LEU A 80 0.72 9.11 -3.33
CA LEU A 80 -0.60 8.95 -3.94
C LEU A 80 -1.00 10.20 -4.73
N THR A 81 -1.60 9.98 -5.91
CA THR A 81 -2.18 11.06 -6.72
C THR A 81 -3.35 11.72 -5.99
N PRO A 82 -3.62 13.03 -6.21
CA PRO A 82 -4.73 13.73 -5.54
C PRO A 82 -6.09 13.06 -5.76
N HIS A 83 -6.31 12.46 -6.92
CA HIS A 83 -7.51 11.71 -7.24
C HIS A 83 -7.63 10.44 -6.36
N ALA A 84 -6.58 9.61 -6.31
CA ALA A 84 -6.60 8.37 -5.54
C ALA A 84 -6.77 8.61 -4.03
N ARG A 85 -6.34 9.76 -3.51
CA ARG A 85 -6.52 10.13 -2.09
C ARG A 85 -7.99 10.16 -1.67
N ARG A 86 -8.91 10.56 -2.57
CA ARG A 86 -10.35 10.61 -2.28
C ARG A 86 -10.98 9.22 -2.13
N LEU A 87 -10.36 8.19 -2.70
CA LEU A 87 -10.85 6.81 -2.65
C LEU A 87 -10.33 6.03 -1.44
N LEU A 88 -9.26 6.51 -0.81
CA LEU A 88 -8.50 5.80 0.22
C LEU A 88 -8.79 6.32 1.64
N ARG A 89 -9.95 6.95 1.86
CA ARG A 89 -10.35 7.33 3.21
C ARG A 89 -10.62 6.08 4.02
N ILE A 90 -9.94 6.00 5.15
CA ILE A 90 -10.19 5.00 6.16
C ILE A 90 -11.23 5.53 7.16
N ILE A 91 -11.88 4.64 7.91
CA ILE A 91 -12.69 4.96 9.09
C ILE A 91 -12.38 3.95 10.19
N SER A 92 -12.29 4.41 11.43
CA SER A 92 -12.10 3.57 12.63
C SER A 92 -13.31 3.72 13.56
N ASN A 93 -13.61 2.67 14.32
CA ASN A 93 -14.74 2.65 15.27
C ASN A 93 -14.62 3.71 16.39
N CYS A 94 -13.42 4.26 16.60
CA CYS A 94 -13.16 5.34 17.56
C CYS A 94 -13.02 6.73 16.91
N GLY A 95 -13.45 6.89 15.65
CA GLY A 95 -13.28 8.13 14.90
C GLY A 95 -11.86 8.32 14.34
N ILE A 96 -11.75 9.15 13.32
CA ILE A 96 -10.49 9.69 12.78
C ILE A 96 -10.41 11.15 13.17
#